data_AF-A0A7V9EXR6-F1
#
_entry.id   AF-A0A7V9EXR6-F1
#
_cell.length_a   1.000
_cell.length_b   1.000
_cell.length_c   1.000
_cell.angle_alpha   90.00
_cell.angle_beta   90.00
_cell.angle_gamma   90.00
#
_symmetry.space_group_name_H-M   'P 1'
#
loop_
_entity.id
_entity.type
_entity.pdbx_description
1 polymer ?
#
loop_
_entity_poly.entity_id
_entity_poly.type
_entity_poly.pdbx_seq_one_letter_code
_entity_poly.pdbx_strand_id
1 'polypeptide(L)'
;ALAELAARDEVTAATLSARLDDVRRRAYALMDDVPAGVELDQRLALRAEALLLGVEATSALVTSVGGRAMTGDHPAQRWAREALFHLVFAQTGPARATTLARLRS
;
A
#
# COMPACT_ATOMS: atom_id res chain seq x y z
N ALA A 1 1.15 10.85 -0.60
CA ALA A 1 2.37 10.18 -0.10
C ALA A 1 3.49 10.17 -1.14
N LEU A 2 3.36 9.49 -2.29
CA LEU A 2 4.47 9.35 -3.25
C LEU A 2 4.95 10.66 -3.87
N ALA A 3 4.06 11.61 -4.17
CA ALA A 3 4.48 12.94 -4.64
C ALA A 3 5.30 13.73 -3.59
N GLU A 4 4.88 13.65 -2.31
CA GLU A 4 5.64 14.24 -1.20
C GLU A 4 6.98 13.55 -0.97
N LEU A 5 7.03 12.23 -1.20
CA LEU A 5 8.27 11.47 -1.14
C LEU A 5 9.19 11.86 -2.30
N ALA A 6 8.67 12.03 -3.51
CA ALA A 6 9.45 12.41 -4.69
C ALA A 6 10.19 13.74 -4.51
N ALA A 7 9.57 14.70 -3.79
CA ALA A 7 10.20 15.97 -3.45
C ALA A 7 11.41 15.84 -2.49
N ARG A 8 11.63 14.66 -1.90
CA ARG A 8 12.66 14.39 -0.88
C ARG A 8 13.63 13.29 -1.30
N ASP A 9 13.11 12.27 -1.96
CA ASP A 9 13.83 11.11 -2.49
C ASP A 9 13.12 10.61 -3.75
N GLU A 10 13.59 11.09 -4.90
CA GLU A 10 13.03 10.78 -6.21
C GLU A 10 13.19 9.30 -6.56
N VAL A 11 14.32 8.67 -6.23
CA VAL A 11 14.62 7.27 -6.59
C VAL A 11 13.67 6.32 -5.86
N THR A 12 13.50 6.51 -4.54
CA THR A 12 12.58 5.70 -3.76
C THR A 12 11.13 5.94 -4.21
N ALA A 13 10.75 7.19 -4.47
CA ALA A 13 9.42 7.51 -4.97
C ALA A 13 9.11 6.88 -6.33
N ALA A 14 10.06 6.93 -7.29
CA ALA A 14 9.91 6.33 -8.62
C ALA A 14 9.75 4.82 -8.53
N THR A 15 10.56 4.15 -7.70
CA THR A 15 10.51 2.70 -7.48
C THR A 15 9.14 2.27 -6.93
N LEU A 16 8.64 2.97 -5.92
CA LEU A 16 7.34 2.67 -5.32
C LEU A 16 6.17 3.05 -6.25
N SER A 17 6.32 4.10 -7.06
CA SER A 17 5.31 4.49 -8.06
C SER A 17 5.18 3.43 -9.15
N ALA A 18 6.28 2.91 -9.68
CA ALA A 18 6.24 1.83 -10.67
C ALA A 18 5.54 0.57 -10.14
N ARG A 19 5.80 0.21 -8.88
CA ARG A 19 5.11 -0.90 -8.20
C ARG A 19 3.62 -0.63 -8.00
N LEU A 20 3.26 0.60 -7.63
CA LEU A 20 1.87 1.00 -7.46
C LEU A 20 1.11 0.94 -8.80
N ASP A 21 1.73 1.39 -9.88
CA ASP A 21 1.13 1.36 -11.21
C ASP A 21 0.90 -0.07 -11.68
N ASP A 22 1.85 -0.98 -11.42
CA ASP A 22 1.66 -2.39 -11.72
C ASP A 22 0.50 -3.03 -10.90
N VAL A 23 0.45 -2.77 -9.60
CA VAL A 23 -0.66 -3.22 -8.73
C VAL A 23 -2.00 -2.66 -9.23
N ARG A 24 -2.04 -1.38 -9.60
CA ARG A 24 -3.25 -0.72 -10.11
C ARG A 24 -3.72 -1.36 -11.42
N ARG A 25 -2.81 -1.59 -12.38
CA ARG A 25 -3.15 -2.26 -13.64
C ARG A 25 -3.72 -3.65 -13.40
N ARG A 26 -3.06 -4.47 -12.58
CA ARG A 26 -3.56 -5.82 -12.24
C ARG A 26 -4.91 -5.78 -11.53
N ALA A 27 -5.14 -4.77 -10.68
CA ALA A 27 -6.39 -4.65 -9.94
C ALA A 27 -7.54 -4.29 -10.88
N TYR A 28 -7.31 -3.36 -11.81
CA TYR A 28 -8.29 -2.96 -12.80
C TYR A 28 -8.58 -4.08 -13.80
N ALA A 29 -7.57 -4.81 -14.29
CA ALA A 29 -7.82 -6.00 -15.11
C ALA A 29 -8.73 -7.02 -14.39
N LEU A 30 -8.51 -7.28 -13.09
CA LEU A 30 -9.39 -8.16 -12.30
C LEU A 30 -10.79 -7.58 -12.08
N MET A 31 -10.98 -6.26 -12.11
CA MET A 31 -12.30 -5.65 -11.96
C MET A 31 -13.06 -5.61 -13.29
N ASP A 32 -12.37 -5.29 -14.36
CA ASP A 32 -12.95 -5.01 -15.68
C ASP A 32 -13.19 -6.30 -16.48
N ASP A 33 -12.25 -7.25 -16.39
CA ASP A 33 -12.22 -8.43 -17.27
C ASP A 33 -12.66 -9.73 -16.58
N VAL A 34 -12.71 -9.75 -15.24
CA VAL A 34 -13.00 -10.97 -14.46
C VAL A 34 -14.27 -10.80 -13.63
N PRO A 35 -15.28 -11.69 -13.78
CA PRO A 35 -16.51 -11.60 -13.00
C PRO A 35 -16.26 -11.56 -11.49
N ALA A 36 -17.15 -10.84 -10.79
CA ALA A 36 -17.16 -10.80 -9.34
C ALA A 36 -17.34 -12.22 -8.78
N GLY A 37 -16.52 -12.59 -7.79
CA GLY A 37 -16.55 -13.93 -7.18
C GLY A 37 -15.60 -14.96 -7.81
N VAL A 38 -14.95 -14.63 -8.93
CA VAL A 38 -13.94 -15.48 -9.59
C VAL A 38 -12.53 -14.99 -9.24
N GLU A 39 -11.52 -15.87 -9.32
CA GLU A 39 -10.11 -15.59 -8.99
C GLU A 39 -9.90 -15.01 -7.58
N LEU A 40 -10.62 -15.55 -6.59
CA LEU A 40 -10.61 -15.02 -5.22
C LEU A 40 -9.21 -14.99 -4.61
N ASP A 41 -8.40 -16.03 -4.83
CA ASP A 41 -7.04 -16.09 -4.32
C ASP A 41 -6.15 -14.99 -4.92
N GLN A 42 -6.27 -14.73 -6.23
CA GLN A 42 -5.54 -13.65 -6.90
C GLN A 42 -5.99 -12.27 -6.39
N ARG A 43 -7.30 -12.07 -6.17
CA ARG A 43 -7.85 -10.83 -5.60
C ARG A 43 -7.34 -10.61 -4.17
N LEU A 44 -7.29 -11.66 -3.35
CA LEU A 44 -6.73 -11.60 -2.00
C LEU A 44 -5.23 -11.29 -2.01
N ALA A 45 -4.47 -11.92 -2.91
CA ALA A 45 -3.04 -11.68 -3.06
C ALA A 45 -2.75 -10.23 -3.46
N LEU A 46 -3.51 -9.69 -4.41
CA LEU A 46 -3.35 -8.32 -4.87
C LEU A 46 -3.80 -7.29 -3.82
N ARG A 47 -4.86 -7.61 -3.06
CA ARG A 47 -5.24 -6.81 -1.88
C ARG A 47 -4.09 -6.75 -0.87
N ALA A 48 -3.51 -7.89 -0.51
CA ALA A 48 -2.38 -7.92 0.42
C ALA A 48 -1.19 -7.10 -0.10
N GLU A 49 -0.90 -7.19 -1.39
CA GLU A 49 0.15 -6.40 -2.04
C GLU A 49 -0.11 -4.89 -1.95
N ALA A 50 -1.31 -4.43 -2.30
CA ALA A 50 -1.67 -3.02 -2.24
C ALA A 50 -1.60 -2.45 -0.82
N LEU A 51 -2.07 -3.22 0.17
CA LEU A 51 -2.03 -2.84 1.58
C LEU A 51 -0.59 -2.64 2.08
N LEU A 52 0.27 -3.63 1.83
CA LEU A 52 1.66 -3.59 2.27
C LEU A 52 2.46 -2.50 1.54
N LEU A 53 2.19 -2.29 0.24
CA LEU A 53 2.80 -1.19 -0.51
C LEU A 53 2.42 0.18 0.06
N GLY A 54 1.17 0.35 0.54
CA GLY A 54 0.74 1.57 1.22
C GLY A 54 1.50 1.83 2.53
N VAL A 55 1.71 0.76 3.32
CA VAL A 55 2.52 0.84 4.56
C VAL A 55 3.97 1.18 4.23
N GLU A 56 4.55 0.55 3.21
CA GLU A 56 5.91 0.79 2.77
C GLU A 56 6.11 2.24 2.29
N ALA A 57 5.22 2.74 1.42
CA ALA A 57 5.31 4.10 0.89
C ALA A 57 5.14 5.17 1.97
N THR A 58 4.26 4.95 2.94
CA THR A 58 4.09 5.90 4.05
C THR A 58 5.23 5.83 5.05
N SER A 59 5.83 4.66 5.25
CA SER A 59 7.05 4.48 6.05
C SER A 59 8.24 5.19 5.40
N ALA A 60 8.44 5.02 4.09
CA ALA A 60 9.47 5.74 3.33
C ALA A 60 9.31 7.26 3.46
N LEU A 61 8.08 7.76 3.36
CA LEU A 61 7.81 9.19 3.56
C LEU A 61 8.15 9.64 4.99
N VAL A 62 7.71 8.93 6.02
CA VAL A 62 8.04 9.28 7.42
C VAL A 62 9.56 9.30 7.62
N THR A 63 10.28 8.30 7.11
CA THR A 63 11.75 8.22 7.18
C THR A 63 12.40 9.40 6.45
N SER A 64 11.96 9.74 5.24
CA SER A 64 12.52 10.85 4.45
C SER A 64 12.30 12.22 5.10
N VAL A 65 11.22 12.39 5.86
CA VAL A 65 10.88 13.64 6.55
C VAL A 65 11.62 13.76 7.89
N GLY A 66 11.96 12.64 8.52
CA GLY A 66 12.60 12.61 9.84
C GLY A 66 11.68 13.10 10.96
N GLY A 67 12.25 13.71 12.00
CA GLY A 67 11.50 14.16 13.19
C GLY A 67 10.34 15.10 12.91
N ARG A 68 10.40 15.87 11.80
CA ARG A 68 9.28 16.73 11.34
C ARG A 68 8.04 15.94 10.95
N ALA A 69 8.13 14.64 10.70
CA ALA A 69 6.93 13.82 10.47
C ALA A 69 6.07 13.73 11.72
N MET A 70 6.63 13.99 12.90
CA MET A 70 5.94 13.91 14.19
C MET A 70 5.17 15.19 14.54
N THR A 71 5.32 16.27 13.76
CA THR A 71 4.58 17.51 13.98
C THR A 71 3.17 17.38 13.41
N GLY A 72 2.18 18.03 14.06
CA GLY A 72 0.77 17.88 13.69
C GLY A 72 0.39 18.50 12.32
N ASP A 73 1.24 19.37 11.79
CA ASP A 73 1.09 20.03 10.49
C ASP A 73 1.59 19.18 9.31
N HIS A 74 2.40 18.15 9.56
CA HIS A 74 2.92 17.30 8.49
C HIS A 74 2.02 16.06 8.24
N PRO A 75 1.59 15.80 7.00
CA PRO A 75 0.62 14.73 6.73
C PRO A 75 1.18 13.30 6.84
N ALA A 76 2.51 13.13 6.83
CA ALA A 76 3.17 11.82 6.80
C ALA A 76 2.68 10.87 7.90
N GLN A 77 2.56 11.36 9.13
CA GLN A 77 2.09 10.55 10.24
C GLN A 77 0.62 10.15 10.10
N ARG A 78 -0.23 11.07 9.65
CA ARG A 78 -1.66 10.79 9.40
C ARG A 78 -1.79 9.70 8.35
N TRP A 79 -1.08 9.83 7.22
CA TRP A 79 -1.11 8.83 6.16
C TRP A 79 -0.57 7.47 6.59
N ALA A 80 0.49 7.42 7.42
CA ALA A 80 0.97 6.16 7.98
C ALA A 80 -0.09 5.46 8.86
N ARG A 81 -0.83 6.23 9.68
CA ARG A 81 -1.94 5.68 10.47
C ARG A 81 -3.10 5.20 9.59
N GLU A 82 -3.44 5.93 8.54
CA GLU A 82 -4.45 5.52 7.55
C GLU A 82 -4.04 4.22 6.84
N ALA A 83 -2.77 4.09 6.43
CA ALA A 83 -2.25 2.87 5.82
C ALA A 83 -2.35 1.66 6.77
N LEU A 84 -2.00 1.83 8.04
CA LEU A 84 -2.16 0.78 9.06
C LEU A 84 -3.64 0.43 9.31
N PHE A 85 -4.54 1.41 9.30
CA PHE A 85 -5.97 1.18 9.44
C PHE A 85 -6.52 0.26 8.33
N HIS A 86 -6.03 0.40 7.10
CA HIS A 86 -6.44 -0.47 6.00
C HIS A 86 -6.05 -1.94 6.19
N LEU A 87 -5.07 -2.25 7.05
CA LEU A 87 -4.74 -3.64 7.40
C LEU A 87 -5.88 -4.31 8.18
N VAL A 88 -6.69 -3.56 8.93
CA VAL A 88 -7.77 -4.09 9.77
C VAL A 88 -9.17 -3.81 9.19
N PHE A 89 -9.31 -2.80 8.34
CA PHE A 89 -10.58 -2.45 7.72
C PHE A 89 -11.01 -3.49 6.67
N ALA A 90 -12.29 -3.88 6.69
CA ALA A 90 -12.88 -4.88 5.79
C ALA A 90 -12.06 -6.18 5.71
N GLN A 91 -11.48 -6.60 6.84
CA GLN A 91 -10.64 -7.79 6.92
C GLN A 91 -11.49 -9.04 7.18
N THR A 92 -11.33 -10.05 6.32
CA THR A 92 -11.86 -11.41 6.50
C THR A 92 -10.76 -12.38 6.93
N GLY A 93 -11.14 -13.57 7.39
CA GLY A 93 -10.19 -14.64 7.73
C GLY A 93 -9.18 -14.93 6.60
N PRO A 94 -9.63 -15.19 5.36
CA PRO A 94 -8.75 -15.37 4.20
C PRO A 94 -7.87 -14.15 3.92
N ALA A 95 -8.42 -12.93 3.93
CA ALA A 95 -7.63 -11.71 3.67
C ALA A 95 -6.49 -11.51 4.68
N ARG A 96 -6.76 -11.80 5.96
CA ARG A 96 -5.74 -11.77 7.02
C ARG A 96 -4.66 -12.82 6.78
N ALA A 97 -5.05 -14.06 6.49
CA ALA A 97 -4.12 -15.15 6.25
C ALA A 97 -3.20 -14.87 5.04
N THR A 98 -3.75 -14.36 3.94
CA THR A 98 -2.97 -13.98 2.75
C THR A 98 -1.99 -12.84 3.02
N THR A 99 -2.42 -11.82 3.78
CA THR A 99 -1.53 -10.70 4.15
C THR A 99 -0.36 -11.17 5.02
N LEU A 100 -0.63 -12.02 6.02
CA LEU A 100 0.41 -12.61 6.87
C LEU A 100 1.34 -13.57 6.10
N ALA A 101 0.81 -14.31 5.12
CA ALA A 101 1.63 -15.15 4.26
C ALA A 101 2.63 -14.32 3.45
N ARG A 102 2.18 -13.19 2.88
CA ARG A 102 3.03 -12.28 2.10
C ARG A 102 4.14 -11.60 2.91
N LEU A 103 3.96 -11.41 4.22
CA LEU A 103 5.01 -10.85 5.08
C LEU A 103 6.12 -11.85 5.44
N ARG A 104 5.90 -13.16 5.19
CA ARG A 104 6.86 -14.23 5.49
C ARG A 104 7.66 -14.68 4.26
N SER A 105 7.24 -14.25 3.06
CA SER A 105 7.89 -14.53 1.78
C SER A 105 8.91 -13.46 1.45
#